data_AF-A0A9E2IWY5-F1
#
_entry.id   AF-A0A9E2IWY5-F1
#
_cell.length_a   1.000
_cell.length_b   1.000
_cell.length_c   1.000
_cell.angle_alpha   90.00
_cell.angle_beta   90.00
_cell.angle_gamma   90.00
#
_symmetry.space_group_name_H-M   'P 1'
#
loop_
_entity.id
_entity.type
_entity.pdbx_description
1 polymer ?
#
loop_
_entity_poly.entity_id
_entity_poly.type
_entity_poly.pdbx_seq_one_letter_code
_entity_poly.pdbx_strand_id
1 'polypeptide(L)' 'MTAFKARMEAYVDEIKPPKKARGTEVICVTGEPEHQRVPERMETGIPLQAKVAEKLRALGKDMGVPIIL' A
#
# COMPACT_ATOMS: atom_id res chain seq x y z
N MET A 1 -19.08 0.66 -19.43
CA MET A 1 -18.90 0.71 -17.96
C MET A 1 -20.23 0.37 -17.32
N THR A 2 -20.28 -0.49 -16.29
CA THR A 2 -21.57 -0.88 -15.68
C THR A 2 -22.13 0.25 -14.81
N ALA A 3 -23.46 0.39 -14.74
CA ALA A 3 -24.13 1.41 -13.92
C ALA A 3 -23.79 1.29 -12.41
N PHE A 4 -23.33 0.12 -11.96
CA PHE A 4 -22.80 -0.06 -10.61
C PHE A 4 -21.47 0.67 -10.40
N LYS A 5 -20.48 0.46 -11.31
CA LYS A 5 -19.15 1.07 -11.17
C LYS A 5 -19.24 2.60 -11.17
N ALA A 6 -20.04 3.18 -12.07
CA ALA A 6 -20.24 4.63 -12.13
C ALA A 6 -20.82 5.21 -10.83
N ARG A 7 -21.76 4.50 -10.19
CA ARG A 7 -22.30 4.91 -8.88
C ARG A 7 -21.27 4.82 -7.76
N MET A 8 -20.43 3.78 -7.79
CA MET A 8 -19.34 3.64 -6.81
C MET A 8 -18.26 4.71 -6.98
N GLU A 9 -17.94 5.11 -8.21
CA GLU A 9 -17.00 6.20 -8.50
C GLU A 9 -17.55 7.53 -7.97
N ALA A 10 -18.81 7.86 -8.24
CA ALA A 10 -19.46 9.06 -7.69
C ALA A 10 -19.47 9.06 -6.14
N TYR A 11 -19.73 7.91 -5.52
CA TYR A 11 -19.68 7.76 -4.07
C TYR A 11 -18.28 8.03 -3.49
N VAL A 12 -17.22 7.54 -4.14
CA VAL A 12 -15.83 7.79 -3.73
C VAL A 12 -15.51 9.29 -3.80
N ASP A 13 -15.99 9.98 -4.83
CA ASP A 13 -15.77 11.42 -5.01
C ASP A 13 -16.48 12.24 -3.90
N GLU A 14 -17.71 11.85 -3.52
CA GLU A 14 -18.45 12.50 -2.45
C GLU A 14 -17.80 12.34 -1.06
N ILE A 15 -17.16 11.19 -0.79
CA ILE A 15 -16.48 10.90 0.49
C ILE A 15 -15.17 11.67 0.65
N LYS A 16 -14.65 12.32 -0.39
CA LYS A 16 -13.42 13.13 -0.33
C LYS A 16 -13.75 14.63 -0.27
N PRO A 17 -14.47 15.12 0.76
CA PRO A 17 -14.84 16.53 0.83
C PRO A 17 -13.59 17.41 0.96
N PRO A 18 -13.72 18.69 0.59
CA PRO A 18 -12.61 19.65 0.70
C PRO A 18 -12.21 19.92 2.16
N LYS A 19 -13.13 19.70 3.13
CA LYS A 19 -12.88 19.99 4.54
C LYS A 19 -12.24 18.80 5.25
N LYS A 20 -10.93 18.90 5.42
CA LYS A 20 -10.09 17.94 6.15
C LYS A 20 -10.16 18.20 7.66
N ALA A 21 -9.94 17.16 8.45
CA ALA A 21 -9.73 17.32 9.88
C ALA A 21 -8.39 18.07 10.13
N ARG A 22 -8.27 18.75 11.27
CA ARG A 22 -7.02 19.44 11.61
C ARG A 22 -5.89 18.41 11.72
N GLY A 23 -4.80 18.63 10.99
CA GLY A 23 -3.65 17.73 10.97
C GLY A 23 -3.75 16.56 9.98
N THR A 24 -4.77 16.51 9.12
CA THR A 24 -4.84 15.53 8.03
C THR A 24 -4.66 16.21 6.67
N GLU A 25 -3.81 15.61 5.83
CA GLU A 25 -3.49 16.15 4.51
C GLU A 25 -4.42 15.63 3.42
N VAL A 26 -4.98 14.42 3.57
CA VAL A 26 -5.82 13.76 2.56
C VAL A 26 -6.92 12.94 3.22
N ILE A 27 -8.03 12.77 2.50
CA ILE A 27 -9.08 11.80 2.83
C ILE A 27 -8.93 10.67 1.83
N CYS A 28 -8.74 9.45 2.33
CA CYS A 28 -8.60 8.26 1.50
C CYS A 28 -9.79 7.36 1.69
N VAL A 29 -10.21 6.69 0.62
CA VAL A 29 -11.13 5.57 0.73
C VAL A 29 -10.36 4.30 1.11
N THR A 30 -11.04 3.34 1.74
CA THR A 30 -10.43 2.06 2.11
C THR A 30 -9.80 1.39 0.88
N GLY A 31 -8.54 0.98 1.00
CA GLY A 31 -7.79 0.35 -0.09
C GLY A 31 -7.06 1.35 -1.01
N GLU A 32 -7.37 2.64 -0.96
CA GLU A 32 -6.67 3.64 -1.79
C GLU A 32 -5.19 3.80 -1.42
N PRO A 33 -4.79 3.93 -0.14
CA PRO A 33 -3.37 4.01 0.21
C PRO A 33 -2.59 2.76 -0.20
N GLU A 34 -3.21 1.59 -0.10
CA GLU A 34 -2.63 0.32 -0.55
C GLU A 34 -2.49 0.29 -2.07
N HIS A 35 -3.54 0.69 -2.80
CA HIS A 35 -3.54 0.76 -4.25
C HIS A 35 -2.46 1.71 -4.79
N GLN A 36 -2.22 2.83 -4.09
CA GLN A 36 -1.15 3.79 -4.42
C GLN A 36 0.26 3.22 -4.16
N ARG A 37 0.45 2.48 -3.05
CA ARG A 37 1.77 1.92 -2.67
C ARG A 37 2.20 0.72 -3.50
N VAL A 38 1.27 0.00 -4.13
CA VAL A 38 1.59 -1.16 -4.98
C VAL A 38 2.49 -0.77 -6.15
N PRO A 39 2.12 0.16 -7.06
CA PRO A 39 2.99 0.51 -8.18
C PRO A 39 4.33 1.08 -7.72
N GLU A 40 4.33 1.93 -6.69
CA GLU A 40 5.55 2.47 -6.06
C GLU A 40 6.49 1.32 -5.67
N ARG A 41 6.02 0.35 -4.88
CA ARG A 41 6.86 -0.77 -4.40
C ARG A 41 7.23 -1.78 -5.48
N MET A 42 6.45 -1.87 -6.54
CA MET A 42 6.81 -2.67 -7.71
C MET A 42 7.97 -2.04 -8.48
N GLU A 43 8.04 -0.70 -8.50
CA GLU A 43 9.10 0.06 -9.17
C GLU A 43 10.35 0.21 -8.30
N THR A 44 10.19 0.59 -7.03
CA THR A 44 11.30 0.95 -6.14
C THR A 44 11.73 -0.18 -5.21
N GLY A 45 11.02 -1.31 -5.23
CA GLY A 45 11.19 -2.39 -4.26
C GLY A 45 10.42 -2.17 -2.95
N ILE A 46 10.30 -3.24 -2.17
CA ILE A 46 9.58 -3.23 -0.89
C ILE A 46 10.56 -2.88 0.24
N PRO A 47 10.37 -1.77 0.96
CA PRO A 47 11.23 -1.43 2.08
C PRO A 47 11.01 -2.41 3.23
N LEU A 48 12.10 -3.02 3.71
CA LEU A 48 12.10 -3.89 4.88
C LEU A 48 12.81 -3.20 6.04
N GLN A 49 12.29 -3.41 7.26
CA GLN A 49 13.02 -3.04 8.46
C GLN A 49 14.30 -3.90 8.57
N ALA A 50 15.41 -3.30 9.01
CA ALA A 50 16.71 -3.99 9.10
C ALA A 50 16.62 -5.34 9.84
N LYS A 51 15.93 -5.38 10.99
CA LYS A 51 15.72 -6.60 11.78
C LYS A 51 14.92 -7.67 11.05
N VAL A 52 14.01 -7.29 10.16
CA VAL A 52 13.25 -8.26 9.33
C VAL A 52 14.18 -8.86 8.27
N ALA A 53 15.00 -8.03 7.61
CA ALA A 53 15.97 -8.50 6.63
C ALA A 53 16.99 -9.47 7.24
N GLU A 54 17.50 -9.17 8.45
CA GLU A 54 18.40 -10.06 9.19
C GLU A 54 17.75 -11.42 9.49
N LYS A 55 16.51 -11.42 9.98
CA LYS A 55 15.77 -12.66 10.28
C LYS A 55 15.53 -13.50 9.03
N LEU A 56 15.20 -12.87 7.91
CA LEU A 56 15.03 -13.56 6.63
C LEU A 56 16.35 -14.20 6.19
N ARG A 57 17.48 -13.47 6.22
CA ARG A 57 18.79 -14.03 5.87
C ARG A 57 19.18 -15.21 6.78
N ALA A 58 18.89 -15.12 8.08
CA ALA A 58 19.14 -16.21 9.02
C ALA A 58 18.29 -17.45 8.70
N LEU A 59 16.99 -17.27 8.47
CA LEU A 59 16.09 -18.35 8.08
C LEU A 59 16.54 -19.02 6.78
N GLY A 60 16.94 -18.24 5.78
CA GLY A 60 17.47 -18.76 4.53
C GLY A 60 18.71 -19.63 4.75
N LYS A 61 19.64 -19.18 5.59
CA LYS A 61 20.82 -19.96 5.97
C LYS A 61 20.44 -21.29 6.62
N ASP A 62 19.51 -21.28 7.57
CA ASP A 62 19.07 -22.49 8.29
C ASP A 62 18.40 -23.49 7.36
N MET A 63 17.68 -23.00 6.34
CA MET A 63 17.00 -23.83 5.34
C MET A 63 17.88 -24.19 4.14
N GLY A 64 19.12 -23.68 4.06
CA GLY A 64 19.98 -23.84 2.89
C GLY A 64 19.47 -23.12 1.63
N VAL A 65 18.60 -22.11 1.79
CA VAL A 65 18.03 -21.30 0.70
C VAL A 65 18.61 -19.89 0.74
N PRO A 66 19.37 -19.45 -0.28
CA PRO A 66 19.92 -18.10 -0.30
C PRO A 66 18.79 -17.07 -0.48
N ILE A 67 18.71 -16.10 0.43
CA ILE A 67 17.79 -14.96 0.30
C ILE A 67 18.55 -13.73 -0.19
N ILE A 68 18.10 -13.20 -1.32
CA ILE A 68 18.56 -11.94 -1.90
C ILE A 68 17.55 -10.87 -1.51
N LEU A 69 18.00 -9.90 -0.72
CA LEU A 69 17.25 -8.72 -0.26
C LEU A 69 18.06 -7.49 -0.63
#